data_AF-A0A9W3C973-F1
#
_entry.id   AF-A0A9W3C973-F1
#
_cell.length_a   1.000
_cell.length_b   1.000
_cell.length_c   1.000
_cell.angle_alpha   90.00
_cell.angle_beta   90.00
_cell.angle_gamma   90.00
#
_symmetry.space_group_name_H-M   'P 1'
#
loop_
_entity.id
_entity.type
_entity.pdbx_description
1 polymer ?
#
loop_
_entity_poly.entity_id
_entity_poly.type
_entity_poly.pdbx_seq_one_letter_code
_entity_poly.pdbx_strand_id
1 'polypeptide(L)'
;MVKVMWGSILALAAALLLVTVENIPMAEGVTCSPTELTSCSSAFMSASPPSATCCAKLREQKPCLCGYLRNPALRQYVNSPNAKKVASSCNVATPNC
;
A
#
# COMPACT_ATOMS: atom_id res chain seq x y z
N MET A 1 -2.14 47.19 15.16
CA MET A 1 -1.20 46.04 15.32
C MET A 1 -1.92 44.72 15.61
N VAL A 2 -3.03 44.69 16.36
CA VAL A 2 -3.80 43.45 16.63
C VAL A 2 -4.52 42.83 15.42
N LYS A 3 -4.95 43.65 14.44
CA LYS A 3 -5.78 43.20 13.30
C LYS A 3 -4.98 42.47 12.21
N VAL A 4 -3.70 42.84 12.03
CA VAL A 4 -2.74 42.10 11.20
C VAL A 4 -2.28 40.80 11.88
N MET A 5 -2.23 40.79 13.21
CA MET A 5 -1.87 39.61 13.99
C MET A 5 -2.90 38.49 13.84
N TRP A 6 -4.20 38.82 13.85
CA TRP A 6 -5.27 37.84 13.55
C TRP A 6 -5.27 37.35 12.10
N GLY A 7 -4.96 38.22 11.13
CA GLY A 7 -4.84 37.82 9.73
C GLY A 7 -3.70 36.82 9.50
N SER A 8 -2.55 37.07 10.12
CA SER A 8 -1.40 36.16 10.06
C SER A 8 -1.66 34.84 10.79
N ILE A 9 -2.35 34.85 11.94
CA ILE A 9 -2.74 33.64 12.69
C ILE A 9 -3.71 32.78 11.86
N LEU A 10 -4.69 33.38 11.18
CA LEU A 10 -5.66 32.66 10.36
C LEU A 10 -5.00 32.06 9.10
N ALA A 11 -4.05 32.78 8.49
CA ALA A 11 -3.29 32.29 7.34
C ALA A 11 -2.33 31.15 7.70
N LEU A 12 -1.66 31.23 8.85
CA LEU A 12 -0.83 30.15 9.39
C LEU A 12 -1.65 28.90 9.73
N ALA A 13 -2.85 29.07 10.30
CA ALA A 13 -3.75 27.96 10.60
C ALA A 13 -4.27 27.28 9.32
N ALA A 14 -4.60 28.05 8.27
CA ALA A 14 -5.03 27.51 6.98
C ALA A 14 -3.89 26.78 6.24
N ALA A 15 -2.66 27.28 6.34
CA ALA A 15 -1.48 26.62 5.77
C ALA A 15 -1.15 25.30 6.49
N LEU A 16 -1.34 25.22 7.81
CA LEU A 16 -1.14 23.98 8.57
C LEU A 16 -2.19 22.90 8.23
N LEU A 17 -3.43 23.31 7.93
CA LEU A 17 -4.53 22.40 7.58
C LEU A 17 -4.39 21.77 6.19
N LEU A 18 -3.61 22.36 5.28
CA LEU A 18 -3.36 21.81 3.94
C LEU A 18 -2.25 20.76 3.90
N VAL A 19 -1.50 20.58 5.01
CA VAL A 19 -0.36 19.64 5.11
C VAL A 19 -0.78 18.28 5.70
N THR A 20 -2.07 18.01 5.90
CA THR A 20 -2.55 16.72 6.46
C THR A 20 -3.43 15.95 5.49
N VAL A 21 -2.88 15.64 4.32
CA VAL A 21 -3.26 14.49 3.48
C VAL A 21 -1.96 13.68 3.42
N GLU A 22 -1.79 12.50 4.00
CA GLU A 22 -2.65 11.33 4.07
C GLU A 22 -2.14 10.41 5.18
N ASN A 23 -2.96 10.10 6.17
CA ASN A 23 -2.69 8.95 7.03
C ASN A 23 -4.00 8.20 7.18
N ILE A 24 -4.30 7.38 6.17
CA ILE A 24 -5.38 6.40 6.27
C ILE A 24 -5.09 5.60 7.54
N PRO A 25 -5.99 5.56 8.52
CA PRO A 25 -5.80 4.76 9.71
C PRO A 25 -5.73 3.30 9.28
N MET A 26 -4.51 2.78 9.14
CA MET A 26 -4.31 1.36 8.96
C MET A 26 -4.58 0.75 10.32
N ALA A 27 -5.70 0.02 10.40
CA ALA A 27 -6.06 -0.80 11.53
C ALA A 27 -4.82 -1.53 12.05
N GLU A 28 -4.66 -1.51 13.36
CA GLU A 28 -3.56 -2.13 14.09
C GLU A 28 -3.28 -3.54 13.55
N GLY A 29 -2.08 -3.78 13.01
CA GLY A 29 -1.56 -5.15 12.83
C GLY A 29 -0.66 -5.49 11.63
N VAL A 30 -0.59 -4.71 10.54
CA VAL A 30 0.24 -5.09 9.37
C VAL A 30 1.03 -3.91 8.80
N THR A 31 2.34 -4.04 8.73
CA THR A 31 3.22 -3.10 8.03
C THR A 31 3.06 -3.27 6.52
N CYS A 32 2.49 -2.28 5.85
CA CYS A 32 2.38 -2.29 4.39
C CYS A 32 3.71 -1.97 3.74
N SER A 33 4.53 -3.01 3.56
CA SER A 33 5.75 -2.94 2.76
C SER A 33 5.82 -4.08 1.74
N PRO A 34 6.14 -3.81 0.47
CA PRO A 34 6.45 -4.86 -0.52
C PRO A 34 7.58 -5.80 -0.08
N THR A 35 8.48 -5.35 0.81
CA THR A 35 9.59 -6.15 1.33
C THR A 35 9.14 -7.35 2.17
N GLU A 36 7.94 -7.32 2.74
CA GLU A 36 7.36 -8.48 3.45
C GLU A 36 7.04 -9.64 2.49
N LEU A 37 7.04 -9.41 1.17
CA LEU A 37 6.83 -10.42 0.13
C LEU A 37 8.14 -10.94 -0.50
N THR A 38 9.28 -10.71 0.14
CA THR A 38 10.59 -11.25 -0.32
C THR A 38 10.57 -12.77 -0.51
N SER A 39 9.83 -13.49 0.33
CA SER A 39 9.60 -14.94 0.19
C SER A 39 8.83 -15.35 -1.07
N CYS A 40 8.17 -14.41 -1.76
CA CYS A 40 7.48 -14.60 -3.03
C CYS A 40 8.32 -14.20 -4.26
N SER A 41 9.55 -13.69 -4.08
CA SER A 41 10.38 -13.15 -5.16
C SER A 41 10.55 -14.12 -6.34
N SER A 42 10.91 -15.38 -6.06
CA SER A 42 11.04 -16.43 -7.08
C SER A 42 9.72 -16.70 -7.82
N ALA A 43 8.60 -16.72 -7.09
CA ALA A 43 7.27 -16.94 -7.65
C ALA A 43 6.82 -15.77 -8.54
N PHE A 44 7.14 -14.54 -8.18
CA PHE A 44 6.86 -13.37 -9.01
C PHE A 44 7.75 -13.29 -10.25
N MET A 45 9.03 -13.64 -10.14
CA MET A 45 9.97 -13.56 -11.26
C MET A 45 9.78 -14.69 -12.27
N SER A 46 9.67 -15.93 -11.79
CA SER A 46 9.78 -17.13 -12.63
C SER A 46 8.48 -17.93 -12.74
N ALA A 47 7.36 -17.43 -12.19
CA ALA A 47 6.08 -18.15 -12.10
C ALA A 47 6.19 -19.52 -11.40
N SER A 48 7.21 -19.70 -10.55
CA SER A 48 7.34 -20.92 -9.76
C SER A 48 6.21 -21.03 -8.72
N PRO A 49 5.87 -22.24 -8.26
CA PRO A 49 4.88 -22.42 -7.20
C PRO A 49 5.25 -21.58 -5.96
N PRO A 50 4.30 -20.81 -5.38
CA PRO A 50 4.58 -20.05 -4.17
C PRO A 50 4.75 -20.97 -2.96
N SER A 51 5.66 -20.59 -2.06
CA SER A 51 5.83 -21.28 -0.78
C SER A 51 4.67 -21.00 0.18
N ALA A 52 4.50 -21.84 1.20
CA ALA A 52 3.51 -21.61 2.25
C ALA A 52 3.73 -20.24 2.95
N THR A 53 4.98 -19.89 3.23
CA THR A 53 5.36 -18.59 3.81
C THR A 53 4.99 -17.42 2.89
N CYS A 54 5.24 -17.55 1.58
CA CYS A 54 4.82 -16.55 0.61
C CYS A 54 3.31 -16.32 0.67
N CYS A 55 2.51 -17.39 0.63
CA CYS A 55 1.06 -17.25 0.69
C CYS A 55 0.55 -16.70 2.03
N ALA A 56 1.18 -17.05 3.16
CA ALA A 56 0.85 -16.48 4.46
C ALA A 56 1.08 -14.96 4.47
N LYS A 57 2.26 -14.51 4.04
CA LYS A 57 2.61 -13.08 3.96
C LYS A 57 1.74 -12.33 2.96
N LEU A 58 1.44 -12.91 1.80
CA LEU A 58 0.55 -12.28 0.83
C LEU A 58 -0.87 -12.09 1.38
N ARG A 59 -1.36 -13.03 2.19
CA ARG A 59 -2.67 -12.92 2.85
C ARG A 59 -2.69 -11.87 3.95
N GLU A 60 -1.63 -11.75 4.74
CA GLU A 60 -1.47 -10.68 5.74
C GLU A 60 -1.55 -9.30 5.07
N GLN A 61 -1.01 -9.18 3.86
CA GLN A 61 -0.94 -7.92 3.12
C GLN A 61 -2.22 -7.55 2.34
N LYS A 62 -3.29 -8.32 2.42
CA LYS A 62 -4.59 -8.01 1.79
C LYS A 62 -5.05 -6.55 1.94
N PRO A 63 -5.04 -5.92 3.15
CA PRO A 63 -5.45 -4.52 3.31
C PRO A 63 -4.55 -3.53 2.56
N CYS A 64 -3.29 -3.89 2.28
CA CYS A 64 -2.32 -3.04 1.61
C CYS A 64 -2.43 -3.08 0.06
N LEU A 65 -3.06 -4.12 -0.50
CA LEU A 65 -3.05 -4.37 -1.95
C LEU A 65 -3.62 -3.21 -2.78
N CYS A 66 -4.66 -2.53 -2.28
CA CYS A 66 -5.18 -1.34 -2.94
C CYS A 66 -4.17 -0.19 -2.98
N GLY A 67 -3.40 0.00 -1.90
CA GLY A 67 -2.32 0.99 -1.85
C GLY A 67 -1.25 0.69 -2.91
N TYR A 68 -0.88 -0.59 -3.06
CA TYR A 68 0.08 -1.01 -4.08
C TYR A 68 -0.45 -0.84 -5.50
N LEU A 69 -1.74 -1.07 -5.74
CA LEU A 69 -2.37 -0.86 -7.05
C LEU A 69 -2.48 0.62 -7.42
N ARG A 70 -2.67 1.50 -6.43
CA ARG A 70 -2.75 2.97 -6.63
C ARG A 70 -1.39 3.61 -6.84
N ASN A 71 -0.33 3.03 -6.27
CA ASN A 71 1.03 3.50 -6.50
C ASN A 71 1.51 3.13 -7.92
N PRO A 72 1.74 4.10 -8.83
CA PRO A 72 2.12 3.81 -10.22
C PRO A 72 3.44 3.03 -10.35
N ALA A 73 4.39 3.23 -9.43
CA ALA A 73 5.66 2.50 -9.43
C ALA A 73 5.46 1.00 -9.12
N LEU A 74 4.48 0.67 -8.27
CA LEU A 74 4.18 -0.70 -7.84
C LEU A 74 3.12 -1.39 -8.71
N ARG A 75 2.21 -0.61 -9.30
CA ARG A 75 1.06 -1.09 -10.07
C ARG A 75 1.44 -2.06 -11.18
N GLN A 76 2.54 -1.80 -11.88
CA GLN A 76 3.05 -2.68 -12.95
C GLN A 76 3.45 -4.07 -12.45
N TYR A 77 4.01 -4.16 -11.24
CA TYR A 77 4.41 -5.43 -10.63
C TYR A 77 3.20 -6.21 -10.13
N VAL A 78 2.27 -5.53 -9.46
CA VAL A 78 1.03 -6.15 -8.96
C VAL A 78 0.13 -6.64 -10.10
N ASN A 79 0.09 -5.95 -11.23
CA ASN A 79 -0.69 -6.35 -12.41
C ASN A 79 0.02 -7.35 -13.34
N SER A 80 1.27 -7.73 -13.05
CA SER A 80 2.02 -8.66 -13.88
C SER A 80 1.32 -10.04 -13.95
N PRO A 81 1.46 -10.78 -15.07
CA PRO A 81 0.86 -12.11 -15.21
C PRO A 81 1.28 -13.07 -14.08
N ASN A 82 2.53 -13.00 -13.64
CA ASN A 82 3.05 -13.84 -12.57
C ASN A 82 2.46 -13.45 -11.21
N ALA A 83 2.33 -12.16 -10.90
CA ALA A 83 1.67 -11.72 -9.67
C ALA A 83 0.22 -12.20 -9.59
N LYS A 84 -0.52 -12.15 -10.71
CA LYS A 84 -1.89 -12.69 -10.78
C LYS A 84 -1.93 -14.20 -10.54
N LYS A 85 -1.00 -14.95 -11.12
CA LYS A 85 -0.88 -16.40 -10.88
C LYS A 85 -0.58 -16.71 -9.42
N VAL A 86 0.38 -16.01 -8.81
CA VAL A 86 0.73 -16.17 -7.38
C VAL A 86 -0.47 -15.85 -6.49
N ALA A 87 -1.17 -14.75 -6.75
CA ALA A 87 -2.38 -14.39 -6.01
C ALA A 87 -3.46 -15.47 -6.11
N SER A 88 -3.69 -16.02 -7.31
CA SER A 88 -4.61 -17.14 -7.53
C SER A 88 -4.19 -18.39 -6.76
N SER A 89 -2.92 -18.81 -6.86
CA SER A 89 -2.40 -19.99 -6.16
C SER A 89 -2.49 -19.87 -4.63
N CYS A 90 -2.37 -18.64 -4.10
CA CYS A 90 -2.48 -18.36 -2.67
C CYS A 90 -3.91 -18.04 -2.19
N ASN A 91 -4.92 -18.15 -3.05
CA ASN A 91 -6.32 -17.77 -2.75
C ASN A 91 -6.46 -16.32 -2.24
N VAL A 92 -5.75 -15.40 -2.89
CA VAL A 92 -5.82 -13.96 -2.64
C VAL A 92 -6.49 -13.31 -3.85
N ALA A 93 -7.71 -12.83 -3.66
CA ALA A 93 -8.41 -12.06 -4.68
C ALA A 93 -7.71 -10.71 -4.90
N THR A 94 -7.59 -10.30 -6.16
CA THR A 94 -7.19 -8.93 -6.49
C THR A 94 -8.34 -8.00 -6.14
N PRO A 95 -8.14 -7.01 -5.26
CA PRO A 95 -9.22 -6.10 -4.89
C PRO A 95 -9.55 -5.14 -6.05
N ASN A 96 -10.82 -4.76 -6.16
CA ASN A 96 -11.24 -3.62 -6.96
C ASN A 96 -11.05 -2.35 -6.11
N CYS A 97 -10.12 -1.50 -6.53
CA CYS A 97 -9.73 -0.26 -5.88
C CYS A 97 -9.57 0.83 -6.94
#